data_AF-A0A537W0D2-F1
#
_entry.id   AF-A0A537W0D2-F1
#
_cell.length_a   1.000
_cell.length_b   1.000
_cell.length_c   1.000
_cell.angle_alpha   90.00
_cell.angle_beta   90.00
_cell.angle_gamma   90.00
#
_symmetry.space_group_name_H-M   'P 1'
#
loop_
_entity.id
_entity.type
_entity.pdbx_description
1 polymer ?
#
loop_
_entity_poly.entity_id
_entity_poly.type
_entity_poly.pdbx_seq_one_letter_code
_entity_poly.pdbx_strand_id
1 'polypeptide(L)'
;MKFLRWLDKYWLDRIPDDGERLKFVLASYNCGAGHVDDAQRLTEKYGGNPQSWDDVSYWLLQESTQQYSADPVVKFGFCRGLEPVNYVTFILERFDHYRQFVVG
;
A
#
# COMPACT_ATOMS: atom_id res chain seq x y z
N MET A 1 -1.95 -13.49 13.75
CA MET A 1 -1.94 -13.76 12.30
C MET A 1 -3.31 -13.91 11.60
N LYS A 2 -4.46 -13.73 12.27
CA LYS A 2 -5.75 -13.76 11.57
C LYS A 2 -5.97 -12.53 10.67
N PHE A 3 -5.45 -11.37 11.07
CA PHE A 3 -5.64 -10.09 10.38
C PHE A 3 -4.85 -9.98 9.06
N LEU A 4 -3.56 -10.33 9.04
CA LEU A 4 -2.77 -10.31 7.78
C LEU A 4 -3.35 -11.25 6.72
N ARG A 5 -3.84 -12.43 7.12
CA ARG A 5 -4.54 -13.34 6.19
C ARG A 5 -5.87 -12.79 5.69
N TRP A 6 -6.53 -11.97 6.49
CA TRP A 6 -7.74 -11.29 6.04
C TRP A 6 -7.39 -10.19 5.03
N LEU A 7 -6.33 -9.41 5.27
CA LEU A 7 -5.82 -8.41 4.33
C LEU A 7 -5.34 -9.05 3.02
N ASP A 8 -4.63 -10.18 3.07
CA ASP A 8 -4.20 -10.89 1.87
C ASP A 8 -5.42 -11.30 1.00
N LYS A 9 -6.45 -11.87 1.62
CA LYS A 9 -7.72 -12.16 0.93
C LYS A 9 -8.44 -10.92 0.42
N TYR A 10 -8.37 -9.81 1.16
CA TYR A 10 -8.98 -8.54 0.79
C TYR A 10 -8.41 -7.98 -0.52
N TRP A 11 -7.11 -8.18 -0.74
CA TRP A 11 -6.37 -7.69 -1.90
C TRP A 11 -6.24 -8.71 -3.04
N LEU A 12 -6.43 -10.00 -2.78
CA LEU A 12 -6.17 -11.10 -3.74
C LEU A 12 -6.80 -10.88 -5.12
N ASP A 13 -8.08 -10.51 -5.16
CA ASP A 13 -8.79 -10.36 -6.43
C ASP A 13 -8.34 -9.10 -7.22
N ARG A 14 -7.84 -8.07 -6.53
CA ARG A 14 -7.39 -6.81 -7.16
C ARG A 14 -5.90 -6.82 -7.49
N ILE A 15 -5.09 -7.49 -6.69
CA ILE A 15 -3.63 -7.57 -6.80
C ILE A 15 -3.23 -9.05 -6.86
N PRO A 16 -3.34 -9.70 -8.03
CA PRO A 16 -3.06 -11.12 -8.15
C PRO A 16 -1.57 -11.46 -8.01
N ASP A 17 -0.67 -10.53 -8.31
CA ASP A 17 0.76 -10.70 -8.10
C ASP A 17 1.10 -10.71 -6.59
N ASP A 18 1.72 -11.78 -6.13
CA ASP A 18 2.03 -11.99 -4.71
C ASP A 18 3.03 -10.97 -4.16
N GLY A 19 4.00 -10.54 -4.98
CA GLY A 19 5.05 -9.58 -4.61
C GLY A 19 4.49 -8.17 -4.43
N GLU A 20 3.62 -7.75 -5.34
CA GLU A 20 2.86 -6.50 -5.22
C GLU A 20 1.89 -6.60 -4.04
N ARG A 21 1.08 -7.66 -3.96
CA ARG A 21 0.05 -7.81 -2.93
C ARG A 21 0.61 -7.73 -1.51
N LEU A 22 1.80 -8.30 -1.28
CA LEU A 22 2.46 -8.20 0.02
C LEU A 22 2.65 -6.74 0.47
N LYS A 23 3.00 -5.84 -0.45
CA LYS A 23 3.20 -4.40 -0.17
C LYS A 23 1.88 -3.75 0.24
N PHE A 24 0.79 -4.03 -0.47
CA PHE A 24 -0.56 -3.56 -0.13
C PHE A 24 -1.03 -4.07 1.24
N VAL A 25 -0.76 -5.34 1.56
CA VAL A 25 -1.06 -5.92 2.88
C VAL A 25 -0.30 -5.22 3.99
N LEU A 26 1.00 -4.98 3.81
CA LEU A 26 1.84 -4.30 4.80
C LEU A 26 1.42 -2.84 5.01
N ALA A 27 1.15 -2.11 3.94
CA ALA A 27 0.62 -0.75 4.01
C ALA A 27 -0.73 -0.70 4.73
N SER A 28 -1.65 -1.60 4.36
CA SER A 28 -2.98 -1.69 4.97
C SER A 28 -2.93 -2.09 6.45
N TYR A 29 -1.93 -2.85 6.86
CA TYR A 29 -1.70 -3.16 8.27
C TYR A 29 -1.26 -1.92 9.05
N ASN A 30 -0.49 -1.03 8.42
CA ASN A 30 0.04 0.17 9.05
C ASN A 30 -0.98 1.32 9.10
N CYS A 31 -1.54 1.72 7.96
CA CYS A 31 -2.44 2.88 7.87
C CYS A 31 -3.92 2.50 7.71
N GLY A 32 -4.25 1.23 7.52
CA GLY A 32 -5.62 0.76 7.25
C GLY A 32 -5.91 0.63 5.75
N ALA A 33 -6.64 -0.43 5.37
CA ALA A 33 -6.93 -0.73 3.97
C ALA A 33 -7.73 0.38 3.25
N GLY A 34 -8.56 1.13 3.96
CA GLY A 34 -9.37 2.20 3.38
C GLY A 34 -8.55 3.33 2.76
N HIS A 35 -7.44 3.72 3.40
CA HIS A 35 -6.52 4.71 2.83
C HIS A 35 -5.75 4.14 1.63
N VAL A 36 -5.37 2.87 1.68
CA VAL A 36 -4.73 2.21 0.52
C VAL A 36 -5.72 2.12 -0.66
N ASP A 37 -7.01 1.88 -0.41
CA ASP A 37 -8.04 1.91 -1.47
C ASP A 37 -8.29 3.33 -2.00
N ASP A 38 -8.18 4.36 -1.17
CA ASP A 38 -8.25 5.76 -1.61
C ASP A 38 -7.07 6.06 -2.55
N ALA A 39 -5.86 5.64 -2.17
CA ALA A 39 -4.67 5.81 -2.99
C ALA A 39 -4.80 5.04 -4.30
N GLN A 40 -5.37 3.83 -4.27
CA GLN A 40 -5.65 3.03 -5.47
C GLN A 40 -6.60 3.75 -6.43
N ARG A 41 -7.66 4.39 -5.91
CA ARG A 41 -8.62 5.18 -6.71
C ARG A 41 -8.00 6.45 -7.27
N LEU A 42 -7.12 7.11 -6.52
CA LEU A 42 -6.35 8.24 -7.02
C LEU A 42 -5.44 7.78 -8.16
N THR A 43 -4.72 6.66 -7.99
CA THR A 43 -3.89 6.08 -9.06
C THR A 43 -4.70 5.85 -10.34
N GLU A 44 -5.88 5.23 -10.25
CA GLU A 44 -6.76 5.03 -11.41
C GLU A 44 -7.21 6.35 -12.04
N LYS A 45 -7.68 7.29 -11.21
CA LYS A 45 -8.17 8.61 -11.66
C LYS A 45 -7.12 9.36 -12.47
N TYR A 46 -5.87 9.28 -12.05
CA TYR A 46 -4.76 10.00 -12.67
C TYR A 46 -3.97 9.14 -13.68
N GLY A 47 -4.49 7.98 -14.07
CA GLY A 47 -3.98 7.18 -15.18
C GLY A 47 -2.77 6.29 -14.87
N GLY A 48 -2.46 6.08 -13.59
CA GLY A 48 -1.45 5.12 -13.15
C GLY A 48 -1.99 3.69 -13.07
N ASN A 49 -1.13 2.74 -12.69
CA ASN A 49 -1.49 1.35 -12.50
C ASN A 49 -1.92 1.07 -11.03
N PRO A 50 -3.21 0.81 -10.75
CA PRO A 50 -3.67 0.51 -9.39
C PRO A 50 -3.11 -0.79 -8.80
N GLN A 51 -2.47 -1.64 -9.61
CA GLN A 51 -1.86 -2.89 -9.17
C GLN A 51 -0.36 -2.76 -8.91
N SER A 52 0.23 -1.60 -9.23
CA SER A 52 1.63 -1.27 -8.97
C SER A 52 1.73 -0.54 -7.64
N TRP A 53 2.48 -1.12 -6.70
CA TRP A 53 2.82 -0.46 -5.45
C TRP A 53 3.59 0.83 -5.68
N ASP A 54 4.44 0.91 -6.70
CA ASP A 54 5.20 2.14 -6.99
C ASP A 54 4.22 3.30 -7.25
N ASP A 55 3.28 3.09 -8.17
CA ASP A 55 2.23 4.05 -8.52
C ASP A 55 1.31 4.36 -7.32
N VAL A 56 0.85 3.33 -6.60
CA VAL A 56 -0.08 3.51 -5.47
C VAL A 56 0.61 4.19 -4.27
N SER A 57 1.88 3.87 -4.00
CA SER A 57 2.64 4.50 -2.92
C SER A 57 2.86 6.00 -3.17
N TYR A 58 3.05 6.40 -4.42
CA TYR A 58 3.10 7.82 -4.81
C TYR A 58 1.80 8.53 -4.40
N TRP A 59 0.64 7.96 -4.72
CA TRP A 59 -0.66 8.56 -4.39
C TRP A 59 -0.97 8.52 -2.91
N LEU A 60 -0.53 7.48 -2.20
CA LEU A 60 -0.63 7.42 -0.74
C LEU A 60 0.17 8.56 -0.07
N LEU A 61 1.33 8.95 -0.63
CA LEU A 61 2.06 10.15 -0.19
C LEU A 61 1.28 11.43 -0.49
N GLN A 62 0.64 11.53 -1.65
CA GLN A 62 -0.15 12.70 -2.04
C GLN A 62 -1.38 12.92 -1.17
N GLU A 63 -1.98 11.86 -0.60
CA GLU A 63 -3.09 11.95 0.36
C GLU A 63 -2.74 12.70 1.65
N SER A 64 -1.46 12.95 1.91
CA SER A 64 -1.03 13.82 3.01
C SER A 64 -1.17 15.31 2.71
N THR A 65 -1.65 15.67 1.52
CA THR A 65 -1.92 17.06 1.13
C THR A 65 -3.41 17.36 1.18
N GLN A 66 -3.77 18.61 1.50
CA GLN A 66 -5.18 19.04 1.50
C GLN A 66 -5.82 18.94 0.12
N GLN A 67 -5.05 19.13 -0.96
CA GLN A 67 -5.55 19.07 -2.33
C GLN A 67 -6.10 17.68 -2.68
N TYR A 68 -5.34 16.62 -2.38
CA TYR A 68 -5.71 15.26 -2.78
C TYR A 68 -6.55 14.54 -1.72
N SER A 69 -6.37 14.82 -0.43
CA SER A 69 -7.26 14.25 0.60
C SER A 69 -8.72 14.72 0.49
N ALA A 70 -8.97 15.84 -0.20
CA ALA A 70 -10.30 16.35 -0.49
C ALA A 70 -10.82 15.93 -1.87
N ASP A 71 -10.11 15.08 -2.60
CA ASP A 71 -10.54 14.61 -3.91
C ASP A 71 -11.84 13.80 -3.81
N PRO A 72 -12.82 13.98 -4.72
CA PRO A 72 -14.08 13.23 -4.69
C PRO A 72 -13.95 11.70 -4.70
N VAL A 73 -12.84 11.16 -5.19
CA VAL A 73 -12.63 9.70 -5.17
C VAL A 73 -12.09 9.20 -3.83
N VAL A 74 -11.61 10.08 -2.95
CA VAL A 74 -11.11 9.76 -1.60
C VAL A 74 -12.28 9.74 -0.61
N LYS A 75 -12.39 8.67 0.19
CA LYS A 75 -13.50 8.41 1.11
C LYS A 75 -13.11 8.51 2.58
N PHE A 76 -11.87 8.17 2.92
CA PHE A 76 -11.36 8.16 4.28
C PHE A 76 -10.55 9.42 4.61
N GLY A 77 -10.22 10.22 3.58
CA GLY A 77 -9.64 11.54 3.73
C GLY A 77 -8.15 11.49 3.99
N PHE A 78 -7.66 12.45 4.78
CA PHE A 78 -6.23 12.65 5.03
C PHE A 78 -5.54 11.39 5.59
N CYS A 79 -4.46 10.98 4.92
CA CYS A 79 -3.56 9.92 5.38
C CYS A 79 -2.14 10.46 5.54
N ARG A 80 -1.42 10.04 6.59
CA ARG A 80 0.03 10.32 6.72
C ARG A 80 0.83 9.30 5.91
N GLY A 81 0.75 9.36 4.58
CA GLY A 81 1.31 8.34 3.68
C GLY A 81 2.80 8.03 3.82
N LEU A 82 3.61 8.94 4.37
CA LEU A 82 5.04 8.70 4.58
C LEU A 82 5.31 7.50 5.52
N GLU A 83 4.48 7.33 6.55
CA GLU A 83 4.64 6.24 7.51
C GLU A 83 4.41 4.85 6.88
N PRO A 84 3.27 4.55 6.21
CA PRO A 84 3.05 3.25 5.58
C PRO A 84 4.02 2.97 4.45
N VAL A 85 4.42 3.97 3.67
CA VAL A 85 5.39 3.79 2.58
C VAL A 85 6.75 3.37 3.15
N ASN A 86 7.25 4.08 4.16
CA ASN A 86 8.50 3.70 4.83
C ASN A 86 8.39 2.34 5.53
N TYR A 87 7.25 2.03 6.15
CA TYR A 87 7.01 0.74 6.78
C TYR A 87 7.17 -0.41 5.79
N VAL A 88 6.58 -0.31 4.60
CA VAL A 88 6.72 -1.33 3.54
C VAL A 88 8.18 -1.50 3.14
N THR A 89 8.89 -0.41 2.85
CA THR A 89 10.30 -0.44 2.46
C THR A 89 11.17 -1.13 3.51
N PHE A 90 11.06 -0.72 4.79
CA PHE A 90 11.88 -1.29 5.85
C PHE A 90 11.63 -2.78 6.10
N ILE A 91 10.38 -3.24 6.01
CA ILE A 91 10.06 -4.66 6.20
C ILE A 91 10.64 -5.50 5.05
N LEU A 92 10.52 -5.04 3.81
CA LEU A 92 11.05 -5.76 2.65
C LEU A 92 12.57 -5.80 2.64
N GLU A 93 13.24 -4.68 2.89
CA GLU A 93 14.70 -4.63 3.01
C GLU A 93 15.22 -5.59 4.09
N ARG A 94 14.55 -5.61 5.25
CA ARG A 94 14.92 -6.52 6.34
C ARG A 94 14.68 -7.98 5.98
N PHE A 95 13.60 -8.28 5.28
CA PHE A 95 13.30 -9.63 4.80
C PHE A 95 14.36 -10.11 3.80
N ASP A 96 14.74 -9.27 2.83
CA ASP A 96 15.77 -9.59 1.85
C ASP A 96 17.14 -9.79 2.51
N HIS A 97 17.48 -8.97 3.52
CA HIS A 97 18.70 -9.14 4.29
C HIS A 97 18.71 -10.49 5.04
N TYR A 98 17.61 -10.90 5.68
CA TYR A 98 17.53 -12.20 6.33
C TYR A 98 17.63 -13.38 5.35
N ARG A 99 17.04 -13.25 4.16
CA ARG A 99 17.14 -14.29 3.12
C ARG A 99 18.59 -14.56 2.73
N GLN A 100 19.45 -13.55 2.71
CA GLN A 100 20.87 -13.72 2.37
C GLN A 100 21.63 -14.54 3.42
N PHE A 101 21.23 -14.51 4.70
CA PHE A 101 21.89 -15.27 5.77
C PHE A 101 21.39 -16.71 5.95
N VAL A 102 20.21 -17.05 5.41
CA VAL A 102 19.63 -18.40 5.53
C VAL A 102 20.15 -19.36 4.45
N VAL A 103 20.79 -18.84 3.40
CA VAL A 103 21.41 -19.65 2.32
C VAL A 103 22.94 -19.78 2.51
N GLY A 104 23.43 -19.63 3.73
CA GLY A 104 24.84 -19.82 4.13
C GLY A 104 25.08 -21.15 4.82
#